data_AF-A0A7C7JS09-F1
#
_entry.id   AF-A0A7C7JS09-F1
#
_cell.length_a   1.000
_cell.length_b   1.000
_cell.length_c   1.000
_cell.angle_alpha   90.00
_cell.angle_beta   90.00
_cell.angle_gamma   90.00
#
_symmetry.space_group_name_H-M   'P 1'
#
loop_
_entity.id
_entity.type
_entity.pdbx_description
1 polymer ?
#
loop_
_entity_poly.entity_id
_entity_poly.type
_entity_poly.pdbx_seq_one_letter_code
_entity_poly.pdbx_strand_id
1 'polypeptide(L)' 'MDNRYAIRLKGVTKCFGKHTAVSELDFDVPRGALYGLLGPNGSGKTTCIRMIMGIL' A
#
# COMPACT_ATOMS: atom_id res chain seq x y z
N MET A 1 -10.81 -17.13 -10.26
CA MET A 1 -10.02 -16.14 -9.50
C MET A 1 -11.00 -15.13 -8.92
N ASP A 2 -10.90 -14.83 -7.62
CA ASP A 2 -11.81 -13.88 -6.97
C ASP A 2 -11.62 -12.48 -7.56
N ASN A 3 -12.58 -12.04 -8.39
CA ASN A 3 -12.47 -10.81 -9.16
C ASN A 3 -12.93 -9.56 -8.39
N ARG A 4 -13.08 -9.66 -7.06
CA ARG A 4 -13.64 -8.60 -6.21
C ARG A 4 -12.71 -7.41 -5.98
N TYR A 5 -11.39 -7.63 -5.99
CA TYR A 5 -10.40 -6.59 -5.66
C TYR A 5 -9.52 -6.25 -6.87
N ALA A 6 -9.27 -4.96 -7.07
CA ALA A 6 -8.27 -4.45 -8.01
C ALA A 6 -6.86 -4.49 -7.42
N ILE A 7 -6.72 -4.20 -6.13
CA ILE A 7 -5.46 -4.26 -5.38
C ILE A 7 -5.72 -5.01 -4.09
N ARG A 8 -4.81 -5.91 -3.70
CA ARG A 8 -4.83 -6.60 -2.41
C ARG A 8 -3.41 -6.69 -1.86
N LEU A 9 -3.21 -6.07 -0.70
CA LEU A 9 -2.00 -6.13 0.10
C LEU A 9 -2.33 -6.93 1.36
N LYS A 10 -1.45 -7.89 1.71
CA LYS A 10 -1.57 -8.68 2.93
C LYS A 10 -0.23 -8.70 3.67
N GLY A 11 -0.21 -8.21 4.90
CA GLY A 11 0.97 -8.16 5.77
C GLY A 11 2.18 -7.46 5.15
N VAL A 12 1.97 -6.44 4.30
CA VAL A 12 3.06 -5.84 3.53
C VAL A 12 3.90 -4.91 4.40
N THR A 13 5.21 -5.17 4.44
CA THR A 13 6.21 -4.35 5.13
C THR A 13 7.23 -3.84 4.13
N LYS A 14 7.59 -2.55 4.22
CA LYS A 14 8.68 -1.94 3.46
C LYS A 14 9.65 -1.23 4.38
N CYS A 15 10.90 -1.67 4.29
CA CYS A 15 12.03 -1.05 4.97
C CYS A 15 12.97 -0.37 3.96
N PHE A 16 13.49 0.79 4.35
CA PHE A 16 14.63 1.44 3.71
C PHE A 16 15.79 1.46 4.72
N GLY A 17 16.71 0.51 4.58
CA GLY A 17 17.73 0.26 5.59
C GLY A 17 17.08 -0.09 6.93
N LYS A 18 17.39 0.70 7.97
CA LYS A 18 16.83 0.52 9.33
C LYS A 18 15.46 1.18 9.54
N HIS A 19 14.96 1.93 8.56
CA HIS A 19 13.70 2.65 8.69
C HIS A 19 12.54 1.87 8.06
N THR A 20 11.55 1.49 8.88
CA THR A 20 10.30 0.87 8.42
C THR A 20 9.33 1.95 7.96
N ALA A 21 9.15 2.07 6.64
CA ALA A 21 8.26 3.07 6.04
C ALA A 21 6.81 2.58 5.94
N VAL A 22 6.59 1.27 5.84
CA VAL A 22 5.28 0.62 5.91
C VAL A 22 5.46 -0.65 6.74
N SER A 23 4.54 -0.91 7.67
CA SER A 23 4.61 -2.05 8.60
C SER A 23 3.31 -2.83 8.57
N GLU A 24 3.39 -4.12 8.21
CA GLU A 24 2.29 -5.10 8.29
C GLU A 24 0.95 -4.61 7.70
N LEU A 25 1.01 -3.94 6.55
CA LEU A 25 -0.16 -3.33 5.95
C LEU A 25 -1.06 -4.37 5.26
N ASP A 26 -2.28 -4.51 5.78
CA ASP A 26 -3.41 -5.14 5.11
C ASP A 26 -4.28 -4.08 4.44
N PHE A 27 -4.43 -4.15 3.12
CA PHE A 27 -5.19 -3.16 2.36
C PHE A 27 -5.80 -3.77 1.11
N ASP A 28 -7.12 -3.70 1.00
CA ASP A 28 -7.89 -4.24 -0.10
C ASP A 28 -8.64 -3.10 -0.82
N VAL A 29 -8.43 -2.95 -2.12
CA VAL A 29 -9.15 -2.00 -2.99
C VAL A 29 -10.12 -2.78 -3.88
N PRO A 30 -11.44 -2.65 -3.67
CA PRO A 30 -12.43 -3.24 -4.56
C PRO A 30 -12.29 -2.76 -6.00
N ARG A 31 -12.69 -3.59 -6.97
CA ARG A 31 -12.74 -3.14 -8.37
C ARG A 31 -13.75 -2.00 -8.54
N GLY A 32 -13.36 -1.00 -9.34
CA GLY A 32 -14.20 0.15 -9.66
C GLY A 32 -14.26 1.24 -8.58
N ALA A 33 -13.53 1.10 -7.48
CA ALA A 33 -13.54 2.08 -6.41
C ALA A 33 -12.43 3.14 -6.56
N LEU A 34 -12.73 4.36 -6.14
CA LEU A 34 -11.76 5.44 -5.97
C LEU A 34 -11.30 5.50 -4.51
N TYR A 35 -10.01 5.34 -4.26
CA TYR A 35 -9.40 5.38 -2.93
C TYR A 35 -8.33 6.46 -2.86
N GLY A 36 -8.28 7.17 -1.74
CA GLY A 36 -7.21 8.11 -1.39
C GLY A 36 -6.48 7.65 -0.13
N LEU A 37 -5.15 7.81 -0.11
CA LEU A 37 -4.36 7.64 1.12
C LEU A 37 -4.24 8.99 1.82
N LEU A 38 -4.66 9.07 3.08
CA LEU A 38 -4.59 10.28 3.91
C LEU A 38 -3.68 10.04 5.13
N GLY A 39 -2.94 11.08 5.52
CA GLY A 39 -2.07 11.04 6.69
C GLY A 39 -0.98 12.11 6.63
N PRO A 40 -0.26 12.36 7.74
CA PRO A 40 0.80 13.37 7.82
C PRO A 40 2.00 13.02 6.91
N ASN A 41 2.91 13.97 6.69
CA ASN A 41 4.16 13.70 5.98
C ASN A 41 4.96 12.59 6.69
N GLY A 42 5.60 11.71 5.91
CA GLY A 42 6.36 10.58 6.45
C GLY A 42 5.53 9.33 6.81
N SER A 43 4.19 9.36 6.75
CA SER A 43 3.32 8.21 7.07
C SER A 43 3.36 7.03 6.08
N GLY A 44 4.25 7.02 5.09
CA GLY A 44 4.38 5.90 4.15
C GLY A 44 3.43 5.90 2.95
N LYS A 45 2.59 6.93 2.76
CA LYS A 45 1.62 7.01 1.64
C LYS A 45 2.27 6.84 0.26
N THR A 46 3.26 7.67 -0.06
CA THR A 46 3.98 7.61 -1.33
C THR A 46 4.72 6.28 -1.49
N THR A 47 5.26 5.73 -0.40
CA THR A 47 5.88 4.40 -0.39
C THR A 47 4.86 3.32 -0.73
N CYS A 48 3.66 3.35 -0.14
CA CYS A 48 2.58 2.41 -0.42
C CYS A 48 2.15 2.46 -1.90
N ILE A 49 1.95 3.66 -2.45
CA ILE A 49 1.58 3.83 -3.86
C ILE A 49 2.68 3.26 -4.78
N ARG A 50 3.95 3.58 -4.51
CA ARG A 50 5.07 3.09 -5.34
C ARG A 50 5.27 1.57 -5.22
N MET A 51 4.97 0.97 -4.06
CA MET A 51 4.91 -0.50 -3.91
C MET A 51 3.84 -1.10 -4.82
N ILE A 52 2.62 -0.56 -4.79
CA ILE A 52 1.49 -1.03 -5.62
C ILE A 52 1.83 -0.92 -7.11
N MET A 53 2.49 0.16 -7.52
CA MET A 53 2.91 0.40 -8.90
C MET A 53 4.14 -0.44 -9.32
N GLY A 54 4.85 -1.07 -8.39
CA GLY A 54 6.06 -1.85 -8.68
C GLY A 54 7.29 -1.01 -9.07
N ILE A 55 7.41 0.23 -8.55
CA ILE A 55 8.44 1.21 -8.94
C ILE A 55 9.33 1.67 -7.77
N LEU A 56 9.60 0.78 -6.82
CA LEU A 56 10.45 1.02 -5.63
C LEU A 56 11.79 0.30 -5.66
#